data_AF-A0A6T0QRX7-F1
#
_entry.id   AF-A0A6T0QRX7-F1
#
_cell.length_a   1.000
_cell.length_b   1.000
_cell.length_c   1.000
_cell.angle_alpha   90.00
_cell.angle_beta   90.00
_cell.angle_gamma   90.00
#
_symmetry.space_group_name_H-M   'P 1'
#
loop_
_entity.id
_entity.type
_entity.pdbx_description
1 polymer ?
#
loop_
_entity_poly.entity_id
_entity_poly.type
_entity_poly.pdbx_seq_one_letter_code
_entity_poly.pdbx_strand_id
1 'polypeptide(L)'
;AGLGRACVLAAGPAWSVRELRAAVEAATGVPAREQRLLAGEAEPRSSVRLGELALPGGAALDLRCLRRPPEQAEWLEAVAEDSDGDFLAEAPRNICADREVVLAAVARNGRALEYASEALQADREVVLAALEEDSLALRYAAGELWADREFVLAAVERNPLSLRHAVQELRADREVVRCAVQRNGLALQHAAEHLRADRSIVLAAVEDDADALRFADPELQRDMEVRPAGVN
;
A
#
# COMPACT_ATOMS: atom_id res chain seq x y z
N ALA A 1 -34.01 1.88 -3.88
CA ALA A 1 -34.19 2.68 -2.65
C ALA A 1 -32.80 3.20 -2.27
N GLY A 2 -32.52 4.49 -2.11
CA GLY A 2 -33.37 5.68 -2.11
C GLY A 2 -32.80 6.77 -3.02
N LEU A 3 -33.70 7.59 -3.55
CA LEU A 3 -33.35 8.83 -4.24
C LEU A 3 -32.73 9.77 -3.21
N GLY A 4 -31.41 9.99 -3.32
CA GLY A 4 -30.74 11.03 -2.55
C GLY A 4 -31.38 12.40 -2.87
N ARG A 5 -31.53 13.25 -1.85
CA ARG A 5 -31.95 14.64 -2.08
C ARG A 5 -30.90 15.32 -2.95
N ALA A 6 -31.28 15.76 -4.14
CA ALA A 6 -30.45 16.63 -4.94
C ALA A 6 -30.32 17.98 -4.23
N CYS A 7 -29.10 18.38 -3.90
CA CYS A 7 -28.79 19.67 -3.30
C CYS A 7 -28.09 20.52 -4.35
N VAL A 8 -28.60 21.72 -4.61
CA VAL A 8 -27.99 22.69 -5.53
C VAL A 8 -27.31 23.76 -4.68
N LEU A 9 -26.00 23.86 -4.78
CA LEU A 9 -25.19 24.83 -4.06
C LEU A 9 -24.56 25.82 -5.05
N ALA A 10 -24.63 27.11 -4.74
CA ALA A 10 -23.90 28.13 -5.46
C ALA A 10 -22.48 28.22 -4.89
N ALA A 11 -21.51 27.60 -5.56
CA ALA A 11 -20.11 27.61 -5.17
C ALA A 11 -19.26 28.33 -6.23
N GLY A 12 -18.25 29.08 -5.78
CA GLY A 12 -17.31 29.76 -6.68
C GLY A 12 -16.18 28.84 -7.14
N PRO A 13 -15.50 29.14 -8.27
CA PRO A 13 -14.39 28.33 -8.76
C PRO A 13 -13.17 28.31 -7.81
N ALA A 14 -13.07 29.31 -6.91
CA ALA A 14 -12.03 29.39 -5.90
C ALA A 14 -12.27 28.49 -4.67
N TRP A 15 -13.49 27.94 -4.53
CA TRP A 15 -13.81 27.07 -3.40
C TRP A 15 -12.99 25.78 -3.46
N SER A 16 -12.54 25.34 -2.29
CA SER A 16 -11.97 24.02 -2.08
C SER A 16 -13.05 22.96 -1.89
N VAL A 17 -12.71 21.70 -2.15
CA VAL A 17 -13.57 20.55 -1.80
C VAL A 17 -13.89 20.56 -0.29
N ARG A 18 -12.98 21.04 0.56
CA ARG A 18 -13.24 21.22 2.00
C ARG A 18 -14.39 22.20 2.28
N GLU A 19 -14.39 23.37 1.65
CA GLU A 19 -15.46 24.36 1.81
C GLU A 19 -16.79 23.86 1.23
N LEU A 20 -16.72 23.10 0.14
CA LEU A 20 -17.90 22.44 -0.42
C LEU A 20 -18.50 21.43 0.58
N ARG A 21 -17.70 20.60 1.24
CA ARG A 21 -18.19 19.65 2.27
C ARG A 21 -18.90 20.37 3.41
N ALA A 22 -18.35 21.50 3.88
CA ALA A 22 -18.98 22.33 4.90
C ALA A 22 -20.32 22.93 4.42
N ALA A 23 -20.42 23.33 3.15
CA ALA A 23 -21.66 23.84 2.58
C ALA A 23 -22.72 22.74 2.38
N VAL A 24 -22.31 21.54 1.97
CA VAL A 24 -23.19 20.36 1.91
C VAL A 24 -23.69 20.00 3.30
N GLU A 25 -22.86 20.09 4.32
CA GLU A 25 -23.26 19.87 5.72
C GLU A 25 -24.31 20.89 6.16
N ALA A 26 -24.08 22.18 5.92
CA ALA A 26 -25.04 23.23 6.25
C ALA A 26 -26.39 23.05 5.54
N ALA A 27 -26.39 22.52 4.31
CA ALA A 27 -27.60 22.36 3.51
C ALA A 27 -28.35 21.04 3.76
N THR A 28 -27.64 19.97 4.10
CA THR A 28 -28.22 18.61 4.23
C THR A 28 -28.29 18.11 5.67
N GLY A 29 -27.53 18.73 6.59
CA GLY A 29 -27.34 18.28 7.96
C GLY A 29 -26.44 17.04 8.09
N VAL A 30 -25.83 16.55 7.00
CA VAL A 30 -24.89 15.41 7.04
C VAL A 30 -23.51 15.94 7.40
N PRO A 31 -22.88 15.51 8.51
CA PRO A 31 -21.55 15.98 8.91
C PRO A 31 -20.51 15.78 7.82
N ALA A 32 -19.58 16.73 7.64
CA ALA A 32 -18.55 16.67 6.59
C ALA A 32 -17.72 15.38 6.59
N ARG A 33 -17.50 14.77 7.77
CA ARG A 33 -16.81 13.49 7.95
C ARG A 33 -17.59 12.29 7.38
N GLU A 34 -18.92 12.34 7.46
CA GLU A 34 -19.82 11.31 6.91
C GLU A 34 -20.02 11.48 5.40
N GLN A 35 -19.56 12.59 4.81
CA GLN A 35 -19.72 12.82 3.38
C GLN A 35 -18.59 12.16 2.58
N ARG A 36 -18.97 11.45 1.53
CA ARG A 36 -18.06 11.00 0.47
C ARG A 36 -18.50 11.62 -0.85
N LEU A 37 -17.78 12.64 -1.31
CA LEU A 37 -18.08 13.38 -2.53
C LEU A 37 -17.34 12.74 -3.71
N LEU A 38 -18.08 12.38 -4.76
CA LEU A 38 -17.54 11.80 -5.99
C LEU A 38 -17.81 12.72 -7.18
N ALA A 39 -16.75 13.03 -7.94
CA ALA A 39 -16.81 13.70 -9.23
C ALA A 39 -16.67 12.64 -10.33
N GLY A 40 -17.81 12.18 -10.88
CA GLY A 40 -17.83 10.96 -11.71
C GLY A 40 -17.49 9.73 -10.87
N GLU A 41 -16.38 9.06 -11.22
CA GLU A 41 -15.86 7.88 -10.50
C GLU A 41 -14.72 8.21 -9.52
N ALA A 42 -14.25 9.47 -9.47
CA ALA A 42 -13.11 9.87 -8.65
C ALA A 42 -13.55 10.61 -7.39
N GLU A 43 -12.88 10.34 -6.26
CA GLU A 43 -13.00 11.14 -5.03
C GLU A 43 -11.91 12.24 -5.03
N PRO A 44 -12.28 13.51 -5.21
CA PRO A 44 -11.30 14.59 -5.24
C PRO A 44 -10.76 14.86 -3.83
N ARG A 45 -9.46 15.18 -3.76
CA ARG A 45 -8.80 15.53 -2.50
C ARG A 45 -9.39 16.83 -1.93
N SER A 46 -9.44 16.95 -0.60
CA SER A 46 -9.99 18.11 0.10
C SER A 46 -9.35 19.46 -0.28
N SER A 47 -8.10 19.44 -0.76
CA SER A 47 -7.35 20.63 -1.20
C SER A 47 -7.63 21.08 -2.64
N VAL A 48 -8.26 20.25 -3.47
CA VAL A 48 -8.54 20.57 -4.88
C VAL A 48 -9.58 21.67 -4.95
N ARG A 49 -9.40 22.61 -5.88
CA ARG A 49 -10.36 23.68 -6.14
C ARG A 49 -11.44 23.23 -7.10
N LEU A 50 -12.66 23.73 -6.92
CA LEU A 50 -13.78 23.40 -7.81
C LEU A 50 -13.53 23.83 -9.25
N GLY A 51 -12.78 24.92 -9.48
CA GLY A 51 -12.38 25.35 -10.82
C GLY A 51 -11.46 24.35 -11.55
N GLU A 52 -10.74 23.49 -10.83
CA GLU A 52 -9.90 22.42 -11.40
C GLU A 52 -10.70 21.15 -11.72
N LEU A 53 -11.84 20.97 -11.05
CA LEU A 53 -12.78 19.87 -11.28
C LEU A 53 -13.81 20.21 -12.38
N ALA A 54 -14.06 21.50 -12.60
CA ALA A 54 -15.01 21.97 -13.59
C ALA A 54 -14.47 21.77 -15.01
N LEU A 55 -15.28 21.19 -15.89
CA LEU A 55 -14.98 21.11 -17.32
C LEU A 55 -14.91 22.52 -17.93
N PRO A 56 -14.05 22.75 -18.95
CA PRO A 56 -14.00 24.02 -19.66
C PRO A 56 -15.36 24.29 -20.32
N GLY A 57 -16.13 25.23 -19.76
CA GLY A 57 -17.49 25.54 -20.22
C GLY A 57 -18.47 26.01 -19.14
N GLY A 58 -18.13 25.89 -17.85
CA GLY A 58 -18.86 26.57 -16.75
C GLY A 58 -20.29 26.07 -16.48
N ALA A 59 -20.69 24.92 -17.03
CA ALA A 59 -22.00 24.34 -16.78
C ALA A 59 -21.91 23.30 -15.66
N ALA A 60 -22.44 23.62 -14.49
CA ALA A 60 -22.79 22.73 -13.37
C ALA A 60 -21.87 21.51 -13.10
N LEU A 61 -21.17 21.52 -11.96
CA LEU A 61 -20.45 20.34 -11.48
C LEU A 61 -21.43 19.39 -10.77
N ASP A 62 -21.70 18.24 -11.38
CA ASP A 62 -22.49 17.18 -10.76
C ASP A 62 -21.61 16.32 -9.85
N LEU A 63 -21.90 16.37 -8.55
CA LEU A 63 -21.23 15.56 -7.54
C LEU A 63 -22.21 14.62 -6.86
N ARG A 64 -21.79 13.36 -6.69
CA ARG A 64 -22.54 12.40 -5.88
C ARG A 64 -22.02 12.44 -4.46
N CYS A 65 -22.90 12.77 -3.51
CA CYS A 65 -22.60 12.66 -2.09
C CYS A 65 -23.15 11.34 -1.57
N LEU A 66 -22.27 10.43 -1.17
CA LEU A 66 -22.61 9.22 -0.45
C LEU A 66 -22.43 9.47 1.05
N ARG A 67 -23.38 8.98 1.86
CA ARG A 67 -23.28 9.06 3.31
C ARG A 67 -22.56 7.82 3.85
N ARG A 68 -21.39 8.01 4.46
CA ARG A 68 -20.69 7.00 5.24
C ARG A 68 -21.45 6.72 6.53
N PRO A 69 -21.46 5.48 7.05
CA PRO A 69 -21.92 5.20 8.40
C PRO A 69 -21.19 6.10 9.41
N PRO A 70 -21.88 6.60 10.45
CA PRO A 70 -21.28 7.50 11.44
C PRO A 70 -20.09 6.83 12.15
N GLU A 71 -20.20 5.55 12.50
CA GLU A 71 -19.10 4.78 13.10
C GLU A 71 -17.86 4.77 12.18
N GLN A 72 -18.02 4.50 10.89
CA GLN A 72 -16.91 4.49 9.93
C GLN A 72 -16.24 5.89 9.85
N ALA A 73 -17.04 6.95 9.83
CA ALA A 73 -16.55 8.31 9.74
C ALA A 73 -15.79 8.76 11.00
N GLU A 74 -16.26 8.37 12.18
CA GLU A 74 -15.58 8.62 13.46
C GLU A 74 -14.22 7.93 13.49
N TRP A 75 -14.13 6.68 13.04
CA TRP A 75 -12.85 5.96 12.97
C TRP A 75 -11.89 6.56 11.93
N LEU A 76 -12.38 6.99 10.76
CA LEU A 76 -11.53 7.68 9.77
C LEU A 76 -10.99 9.02 10.30
N GLU A 77 -11.80 9.75 11.06
CA GLU A 77 -11.38 11.01 11.71
C GLU A 77 -10.36 10.73 12.82
N ALA A 78 -10.63 9.74 13.68
CA ALA A 78 -9.69 9.32 14.73
C ALA A 78 -8.33 8.89 14.15
N VAL A 79 -8.32 8.10 13.07
CA VAL A 79 -7.09 7.70 12.36
C VAL A 79 -6.35 8.92 11.79
N ALA A 80 -7.05 9.96 11.37
CA ALA A 80 -6.42 11.17 10.84
C ALA A 80 -5.76 12.02 11.95
N GLU A 81 -6.40 12.10 13.12
CA GLU A 81 -6.02 12.99 14.22
C GLU A 81 -4.95 12.45 15.16
N ASP A 82 -4.97 11.16 15.45
CA ASP A 82 -4.11 10.59 16.49
C ASP A 82 -2.72 10.16 15.96
N SER A 83 -1.71 10.23 16.82
CA SER A 83 -0.28 10.03 16.51
C SER A 83 0.21 8.63 16.83
N ASP A 84 -0.52 7.86 17.64
CA ASP A 84 0.06 6.74 18.39
C ASP A 84 -0.05 5.39 17.65
N GLY A 85 -0.77 5.33 16.53
CA GLY A 85 -0.63 4.25 15.54
C GLY A 85 -1.39 2.95 15.84
N ASP A 86 -1.89 2.74 17.06
CA ASP A 86 -2.57 1.48 17.49
C ASP A 86 -4.11 1.52 17.36
N PHE A 87 -4.62 2.28 16.40
CA PHE A 87 -6.05 2.56 16.18
C PHE A 87 -6.95 1.33 16.10
N LEU A 88 -6.51 0.28 15.39
CA LEU A 88 -7.35 -0.89 15.11
C LEU A 88 -7.40 -1.90 16.27
N ALA A 89 -6.57 -1.74 17.31
CA ALA A 89 -6.53 -2.67 18.44
C ALA A 89 -7.84 -2.68 19.25
N GLU A 90 -8.47 -1.52 19.39
CA GLU A 90 -9.73 -1.33 20.12
C GLU A 90 -10.95 -1.30 19.19
N ALA A 91 -10.72 -1.37 17.87
CA ALA A 91 -11.79 -1.25 16.89
C ALA A 91 -12.70 -2.48 16.88
N PRO A 92 -14.02 -2.29 16.71
CA PRO A 92 -14.94 -3.41 16.57
C PRO A 92 -14.71 -4.14 15.24
N ARG A 93 -15.11 -5.41 15.17
CA ARG A 93 -14.82 -6.30 14.02
C ARG A 93 -15.29 -5.75 12.67
N ASN A 94 -16.38 -4.99 12.64
CA ASN A 94 -16.87 -4.34 11.42
C ASN A 94 -15.90 -3.27 10.90
N ILE A 95 -15.20 -2.58 11.79
CA ILE A 95 -14.20 -1.56 11.43
C ILE A 95 -12.88 -2.22 11.02
N CYS A 96 -12.46 -3.28 11.72
CA CYS A 96 -11.33 -4.12 11.29
C CYS A 96 -11.54 -4.78 9.92
N ALA A 97 -12.80 -4.92 9.49
CA ALA A 97 -13.18 -5.41 8.16
C ALA A 97 -13.50 -4.28 7.16
N ASP A 98 -13.46 -3.02 7.59
CA ASP A 98 -13.70 -1.88 6.72
C ASP A 98 -12.42 -1.52 5.98
N ARG A 99 -12.41 -1.76 4.68
CA ARG A 99 -11.25 -1.53 3.83
C ARG A 99 -10.76 -0.09 3.85
N GLU A 100 -11.65 0.89 3.93
CA GLU A 100 -11.29 2.32 3.89
C GLU A 100 -10.59 2.72 5.20
N VAL A 101 -11.13 2.28 6.34
CA VAL A 101 -10.51 2.53 7.66
C VAL A 101 -9.17 1.81 7.76
N VAL A 102 -9.10 0.53 7.38
CA VAL A 102 -7.86 -0.24 7.46
C VAL A 102 -6.79 0.36 6.55
N LEU A 103 -7.11 0.76 5.31
CA LEU A 103 -6.16 1.44 4.42
C LEU A 103 -5.62 2.74 5.04
N ALA A 104 -6.49 3.55 5.63
CA ALA A 104 -6.07 4.77 6.31
C ALA A 104 -5.15 4.48 7.51
N ALA A 105 -5.44 3.42 8.27
CA ALA A 105 -4.64 3.02 9.42
C ALA A 105 -3.26 2.49 9.01
N VAL A 106 -3.19 1.55 8.05
CA VAL A 106 -1.91 0.96 7.62
C VAL A 106 -1.00 1.96 6.91
N ALA A 107 -1.57 2.98 6.25
CA ALA A 107 -0.80 4.05 5.64
C ALA A 107 -0.10 4.97 6.67
N ARG A 108 -0.49 4.90 7.94
CA ARG A 108 0.13 5.65 9.05
C ARG A 108 1.01 4.78 9.94
N ASN A 109 0.60 3.54 10.15
CA ASN A 109 1.35 2.54 10.89
C ASN A 109 1.14 1.19 10.21
N GLY A 110 2.15 0.70 9.48
CA GLY A 110 2.03 -0.56 8.75
C GLY A 110 1.62 -1.74 9.63
N ARG A 111 1.99 -1.72 10.92
CA ARG A 111 1.66 -2.78 11.89
C ARG A 111 0.18 -2.88 12.23
N ALA A 112 -0.63 -1.86 11.90
CA ALA A 112 -2.08 -1.90 12.04
C ALA A 112 -2.72 -3.07 11.26
N LEU A 113 -2.02 -3.62 10.26
CA LEU A 113 -2.43 -4.82 9.53
C LEU A 113 -2.70 -6.03 10.44
N GLU A 114 -2.04 -6.13 11.60
CA GLU A 114 -2.26 -7.18 12.61
C GLU A 114 -3.73 -7.30 13.03
N TYR A 115 -4.43 -6.17 13.12
CA TYR A 115 -5.81 -6.10 13.60
C TYR A 115 -6.85 -6.12 12.47
N ALA A 116 -6.41 -6.04 11.22
CA ALA A 116 -7.30 -6.14 10.08
C ALA A 116 -7.94 -7.54 10.01
N SER A 117 -9.14 -7.62 9.41
CA SER A 117 -9.77 -8.91 9.14
C SER A 117 -8.91 -9.77 8.21
N GLU A 118 -9.03 -11.10 8.32
CA GLU A 118 -8.29 -12.05 7.46
C GLU A 118 -8.45 -11.74 5.96
N ALA A 119 -9.63 -11.31 5.54
CA ALA A 119 -9.90 -10.91 4.16
C ALA A 119 -9.06 -9.71 3.71
N LEU A 120 -8.81 -8.74 4.61
CA LEU A 120 -7.98 -7.56 4.33
C LEU A 120 -6.49 -7.83 4.52
N GLN A 121 -6.12 -8.79 5.38
CA GLN A 121 -4.74 -9.34 5.43
C GLN A 121 -4.38 -10.10 4.15
N ALA A 122 -5.36 -10.52 3.37
CA ALA A 122 -5.21 -11.10 2.03
C ALA A 122 -5.44 -10.09 0.88
N ASP A 123 -5.79 -8.83 1.18
CA ASP A 123 -5.97 -7.80 0.15
C ASP A 123 -4.60 -7.25 -0.28
N ARG A 124 -4.27 -7.46 -1.56
CA ARG A 124 -2.99 -7.05 -2.16
C ARG A 124 -2.69 -5.55 -1.92
N GLU A 125 -3.66 -4.66 -2.10
CA GLU A 125 -3.43 -3.22 -1.97
C GLU A 125 -3.22 -2.81 -0.51
N VAL A 126 -4.00 -3.39 0.40
CA VAL A 126 -3.87 -3.13 1.85
C VAL A 126 -2.50 -3.56 2.35
N VAL A 127 -2.07 -4.77 1.99
CA VAL A 127 -0.77 -5.29 2.43
C VAL A 127 0.40 -4.52 1.80
N LEU A 128 0.29 -4.11 0.52
CA LEU A 128 1.31 -3.28 -0.11
C LEU A 128 1.40 -1.90 0.55
N ALA A 129 0.28 -1.28 0.91
CA ALA A 129 0.29 -0.02 1.67
C ALA A 129 0.95 -0.19 3.05
N ALA A 130 0.67 -1.30 3.74
CA ALA A 130 1.31 -1.61 5.01
C ALA A 130 2.83 -1.84 4.87
N LEU A 131 3.27 -2.49 3.78
CA LEU A 131 4.67 -2.70 3.44
C LEU A 131 5.43 -1.40 3.15
N GLU A 132 4.79 -0.46 2.47
CA GLU A 132 5.39 0.85 2.15
C GLU A 132 5.70 1.65 3.42
N GLU A 133 4.93 1.45 4.48
CA GLU A 133 5.20 2.05 5.79
C GLU A 133 6.21 1.20 6.60
N ASP A 134 5.80 0.01 7.05
CA ASP A 134 6.64 -0.85 7.88
C ASP A 134 6.78 -2.24 7.27
N SER A 135 7.99 -2.56 6.81
CA SER A 135 8.33 -3.89 6.32
C SER A 135 8.06 -5.04 7.30
N LEU A 136 8.00 -4.78 8.61
CA LEU A 136 7.64 -5.78 9.61
C LEU A 136 6.15 -6.15 9.57
N ALA A 137 5.30 -5.31 8.97
CA ALA A 137 3.88 -5.58 8.78
C ALA A 137 3.61 -6.83 7.93
N LEU A 138 4.55 -7.18 7.04
CA LEU A 138 4.45 -8.35 6.17
C LEU A 138 4.28 -9.67 6.91
N ARG A 139 4.63 -9.73 8.20
CA ARG A 139 4.40 -10.93 9.01
C ARG A 139 2.92 -11.24 9.26
N TYR A 140 2.04 -10.24 9.08
CA TYR A 140 0.59 -10.37 9.23
C TYR A 140 -0.12 -10.57 7.89
N ALA A 141 0.60 -10.47 6.76
CA ALA A 141 0.04 -10.74 5.45
C ALA A 141 -0.33 -12.22 5.31
N ALA A 142 -1.47 -12.48 4.66
CA ALA A 142 -1.91 -13.85 4.41
C ALA A 142 -0.87 -14.62 3.58
N GLY A 143 -0.62 -15.88 3.95
CA GLY A 143 0.34 -16.75 3.27
C GLY A 143 0.05 -16.94 1.77
N GLU A 144 -1.22 -16.86 1.38
CA GLU A 144 -1.66 -17.00 -0.01
C GLU A 144 -1.10 -15.91 -0.93
N LEU A 145 -0.89 -14.69 -0.41
CA LEU A 145 -0.26 -13.60 -1.16
C LEU A 145 1.19 -13.92 -1.52
N TRP A 146 1.89 -14.67 -0.67
CA TRP A 146 3.27 -15.08 -0.91
C TRP A 146 3.43 -16.22 -1.92
N ALA A 147 2.31 -16.84 -2.34
CA ALA A 147 2.25 -17.75 -3.49
C ALA A 147 1.95 -17.02 -4.80
N ASP A 148 1.56 -15.75 -4.72
CA ASP A 148 1.18 -14.94 -5.85
C ASP A 148 2.39 -14.20 -6.43
N ARG A 149 2.74 -14.56 -7.66
CA ARG A 149 3.92 -14.03 -8.35
C ARG A 149 3.90 -12.51 -8.51
N GLU A 150 2.76 -11.93 -8.90
CA GLU A 150 2.69 -10.49 -9.16
C GLU A 150 2.80 -9.71 -7.83
N PHE A 151 2.17 -10.22 -6.78
CA PHE A 151 2.29 -9.64 -5.45
C PHE A 151 3.74 -9.69 -4.96
N VAL A 152 4.40 -10.85 -5.08
CA VAL A 152 5.80 -10.99 -4.65
C VAL A 152 6.72 -10.05 -5.42
N LEU A 153 6.52 -9.88 -6.74
CA LEU A 153 7.28 -8.90 -7.53
C LEU A 153 7.06 -7.47 -7.00
N ALA A 154 5.81 -7.06 -6.78
CA ALA A 154 5.48 -5.73 -6.25
C ALA A 154 6.05 -5.50 -4.83
N ALA A 155 6.08 -6.55 -4.00
CA ALA A 155 6.66 -6.50 -2.66
C ALA A 155 8.20 -6.42 -2.69
N VAL A 156 8.84 -7.22 -3.55
CA VAL A 156 10.31 -7.22 -3.75
C VAL A 156 10.80 -5.90 -4.33
N GLU A 157 10.03 -5.29 -5.23
CA GLU A 157 10.35 -3.98 -5.80
C GLU A 157 10.46 -2.89 -4.71
N ARG A 158 9.60 -2.96 -3.69
CA ARG A 158 9.60 -2.03 -2.56
C ARG A 158 10.64 -2.40 -1.50
N ASN A 159 10.67 -3.68 -1.12
CA ASN A 159 11.59 -4.23 -0.15
C ASN A 159 12.14 -5.58 -0.63
N PRO A 160 13.38 -5.63 -1.13
CA PRO A 160 13.97 -6.85 -1.70
C PRO A 160 14.04 -8.03 -0.74
N LEU A 161 14.15 -7.77 0.57
CA LEU A 161 14.21 -8.82 1.60
C LEU A 161 12.85 -9.50 1.82
N SER A 162 11.76 -8.97 1.23
CA SER A 162 10.44 -9.61 1.23
C SER A 162 10.44 -10.97 0.54
N LEU A 163 11.43 -11.24 -0.33
CA LEU A 163 11.64 -12.54 -0.98
C LEU A 163 11.67 -13.71 0.02
N ARG A 164 12.09 -13.48 1.27
CA ARG A 164 12.11 -14.50 2.32
C ARG A 164 10.74 -15.09 2.66
N HIS A 165 9.67 -14.33 2.43
CA HIS A 165 8.30 -14.73 2.72
C HIS A 165 7.66 -15.51 1.56
N ALA A 166 8.18 -15.34 0.34
CA ALA A 166 7.69 -16.02 -0.84
C ALA A 166 7.79 -17.55 -0.71
N VAL A 167 6.86 -18.26 -1.34
CA VAL A 167 6.89 -19.72 -1.43
C VAL A 167 8.13 -20.20 -2.18
N GLN A 168 8.52 -21.46 -1.97
CA GLN A 168 9.76 -22.03 -2.51
C GLN A 168 9.83 -21.91 -4.04
N GLU A 169 8.70 -22.08 -4.72
CA GLU A 169 8.57 -21.97 -6.17
C GLU A 169 8.93 -20.57 -6.68
N LEU A 170 8.52 -19.51 -5.96
CA LEU A 170 8.84 -18.13 -6.33
C LEU A 170 10.25 -17.72 -5.88
N ARG A 171 10.77 -18.32 -4.82
CA ARG A 171 12.20 -18.22 -4.46
C ARG A 171 13.11 -18.95 -5.45
N ALA A 172 12.56 -19.84 -6.26
CA ALA A 172 13.19 -20.50 -7.40
C ALA A 172 12.87 -19.82 -8.74
N ASP A 173 12.01 -18.80 -8.76
CA ASP A 173 11.75 -18.02 -9.96
C ASP A 173 12.93 -17.06 -10.20
N ARG A 174 13.63 -17.31 -11.31
CA ARG A 174 14.81 -16.55 -11.71
C ARG A 174 14.52 -15.05 -11.84
N GLU A 175 13.37 -14.67 -12.38
CA GLU A 175 13.03 -13.26 -12.60
C GLU A 175 12.73 -12.54 -11.28
N VAL A 176 11.98 -13.20 -10.39
CA VAL A 176 11.66 -12.68 -9.05
C VAL A 176 12.96 -12.47 -8.25
N VAL A 177 13.82 -13.48 -8.22
CA VAL A 177 15.11 -13.42 -7.51
C VAL A 177 16.02 -12.36 -8.12
N ARG A 178 16.09 -12.28 -9.46
CA ARG A 178 16.88 -11.26 -10.14
C ARG A 178 16.43 -9.85 -9.76
N CYS A 179 15.12 -9.60 -9.75
CA CYS A 179 14.55 -8.32 -9.33
C CYS A 179 14.96 -7.95 -7.90
N ALA A 180 14.98 -8.93 -6.99
CA ALA A 180 15.41 -8.73 -5.61
C ALA A 180 16.91 -8.39 -5.50
N VAL A 181 17.77 -9.22 -6.10
CA VAL A 181 19.23 -9.05 -5.95
C VAL A 181 19.77 -7.80 -6.62
N GLN A 182 19.12 -7.33 -7.69
CA GLN A 182 19.49 -6.07 -8.36
C GLN A 182 19.25 -4.81 -7.52
N ARG A 183 18.46 -4.92 -6.45
CA ARG A 183 18.14 -3.82 -5.54
C ARG A 183 18.78 -3.99 -4.17
N ASN A 184 19.08 -5.23 -3.79
CA ASN A 184 19.79 -5.58 -2.57
C ASN A 184 20.45 -6.95 -2.75
N GLY A 185 21.76 -6.99 -2.90
CA GLY A 185 22.54 -8.21 -3.10
C GLY A 185 22.30 -9.26 -2.00
N LEU A 186 22.05 -8.82 -0.75
CA LEU A 186 21.77 -9.71 0.38
C LEU A 186 20.45 -10.48 0.23
N ALA A 187 19.57 -10.09 -0.70
CA ALA A 187 18.37 -10.88 -1.04
C ALA A 187 18.73 -12.27 -1.59
N LEU A 188 19.96 -12.45 -2.10
CA LEU A 188 20.47 -13.74 -2.58
C LEU A 188 20.37 -14.84 -1.51
N GLN A 189 20.51 -14.50 -0.22
CA GLN A 189 20.38 -15.45 0.88
C GLN A 189 19.02 -16.16 0.92
N HIS A 190 17.99 -15.54 0.34
CA HIS A 190 16.64 -16.06 0.26
C HIS A 190 16.36 -16.76 -1.08
N ALA A 191 17.27 -16.76 -2.05
CA ALA A 191 17.08 -17.50 -3.30
C ALA A 191 17.16 -19.03 -3.08
N ALA A 192 16.54 -19.79 -3.98
CA ALA A 192 16.72 -21.24 -4.04
C ALA A 192 18.19 -21.61 -4.34
N GLU A 193 18.63 -22.77 -3.85
CA GLU A 193 20.02 -23.24 -3.97
C GLU A 193 20.58 -23.17 -5.41
N HIS A 194 19.83 -23.64 -6.40
CA HIS A 194 20.27 -23.62 -7.79
C HIS A 194 20.42 -22.20 -8.37
N LEU A 195 19.72 -21.20 -7.83
CA LEU A 195 19.92 -19.78 -8.20
C LEU A 195 21.07 -19.14 -7.45
N ARG A 196 21.40 -19.63 -6.23
CA ARG A 196 22.64 -19.26 -5.52
C ARG A 196 23.89 -19.86 -6.17
N ALA A 197 23.72 -20.89 -6.99
CA ALA A 197 24.74 -21.43 -7.89
C ALA A 197 24.71 -20.80 -9.29
N ASP A 198 23.74 -19.93 -9.61
CA ASP A 198 23.69 -19.26 -10.90
C ASP A 198 24.65 -18.07 -10.91
N ARG A 199 25.74 -18.23 -11.67
CA ARG A 199 26.78 -17.21 -11.80
C ARG A 199 26.24 -15.82 -12.16
N SER A 200 25.23 -15.72 -13.03
CA SER A 200 24.72 -14.40 -13.46
C SER A 200 23.90 -13.70 -12.36
N ILE A 201 23.17 -14.47 -11.55
CA ILE A 201 22.41 -13.94 -10.41
C ILE A 201 23.37 -13.54 -9.28
N VAL A 202 24.37 -14.38 -9.01
CA VAL A 202 25.39 -14.12 -7.99
C VAL A 202 26.21 -12.89 -8.35
N LEU A 203 26.63 -12.74 -9.61
CA LEU A 203 27.34 -11.54 -10.07
C LEU A 203 26.50 -10.29 -9.87
N ALA A 204 25.22 -10.30 -10.27
CA ALA A 204 24.33 -9.17 -10.05
C ALA A 204 24.17 -8.83 -8.56
N ALA A 205 24.15 -9.84 -7.68
CA ALA A 205 24.08 -9.63 -6.24
C ALA A 205 25.37 -9.02 -5.67
N VAL A 206 26.53 -9.49 -6.14
CA VAL A 206 27.86 -9.04 -5.69
C VAL A 206 28.23 -7.66 -6.22
N GLU A 207 27.73 -7.31 -7.41
CA GLU A 207 27.84 -5.95 -7.97
C GLU A 207 27.16 -4.91 -7.07
N ASP A 208 26.04 -5.26 -6.45
CA ASP A 208 25.32 -4.41 -5.49
C ASP A 208 25.95 -4.46 -4.09
N ASP A 209 26.17 -5.66 -3.55
CA ASP A 209 26.77 -5.87 -2.23
C ASP A 209 27.78 -7.04 -2.25
N ALA A 210 29.06 -6.74 -2.04
CA ALA A 210 30.13 -7.72 -1.98
C ALA A 210 29.89 -8.83 -0.93
N ASP A 211 29.22 -8.49 0.19
CA ASP A 211 28.89 -9.45 1.25
C ASP A 211 27.84 -10.47 0.79
N ALA A 212 27.14 -10.23 -0.33
CA ALA A 212 26.24 -11.19 -0.93
C ALA A 212 26.95 -12.49 -1.36
N LEU A 213 28.25 -12.42 -1.68
CA LEU A 213 29.04 -13.58 -2.11
C LEU A 213 28.99 -14.72 -1.08
N ARG A 214 28.92 -14.41 0.23
CA ARG A 214 28.84 -15.43 1.29
C ARG A 214 27.61 -16.32 1.22
N PHE A 215 26.58 -15.89 0.49
CA PHE A 215 25.34 -16.63 0.29
C PHE A 215 25.31 -17.45 -1.00
N ALA A 216 26.26 -17.20 -1.92
CA ALA A 216 26.42 -17.99 -3.14
C ALA A 216 26.81 -19.43 -2.82
N ASP A 217 26.72 -20.30 -3.83
CA ASP A 217 27.22 -21.67 -3.73
C ASP A 217 28.73 -21.70 -3.36
N PRO A 218 29.20 -22.63 -2.52
CA PRO A 218 30.61 -22.73 -2.14
C PRO A 218 31.60 -22.84 -3.31
N GLU A 219 31.17 -23.31 -4.48
CA GLU A 219 32.00 -23.30 -5.69
C GLU A 219 32.23 -21.87 -6.20
N LEU A 220 31.17 -21.06 -6.25
CA LEU A 220 31.25 -19.65 -6.66
C LEU A 220 31.95 -18.78 -5.61
N GLN A 221 31.82 -19.07 -4.31
CA GLN A 221 32.55 -18.34 -3.26
C GLN A 221 34.09 -18.39 -3.44
N ARG A 222 34.59 -19.47 -4.05
CA ARG A 222 36.02 -19.69 -4.32
C ARG A 222 36.45 -19.19 -5.70
N ASP A 223 35.50 -18.92 -6.58
CA ASP A 223 35.78 -18.39 -7.90
C ASP A 223 36.24 -16.92 -7.78
N MET A 224 37.45 -16.66 -8.27
CA MET A 224 38.05 -15.33 -8.22
C MET A 224 37.41 -14.35 -9.21
N GLU A 225 36.73 -14.85 -10.25
CA GLU A 225 36.06 -13.99 -11.25
C GLU A 225 34.77 -13.37 -10.72
N VAL A 226 34.17 -13.96 -9.69
CA VAL A 226 32.96 -13.42 -9.03
C VAL A 226 33.30 -12.62 -7.77
N ARG A 227 34.58 -12.47 -7.41
CA ARG A 227 35.00 -11.58 -6.33
C ARG A 227 35.05 -10.14 -6.81
N PRO A 228 34.46 -9.18 -6.09
CA PRO A 228 34.57 -7.79 -6.45
C PRO A 228 36.03 -7.34 -6.29
N ALA A 229 36.51 -6.49 -7.21
CA ALA A 229 37.88 -6.00 -7.20
C ALA A 229 38.11 -5.13 -5.95
N GLY A 230 38.73 -5.68 -4.90
CA GLY A 230 39.08 -4.93 -3.69
C GLY A 230 39.01 -5.68 -2.36
N VAL A 231 38.57 -6.95 -2.33
CA VAL A 231 38.55 -7.76 -1.09
C VAL A 231 39.85 -8.55 -0.97
N ASN A 232 40.80 -8.06 -0.17
CA ASN A 232 41.97 -8.80 0.32
C ASN A 232 41.62 -9.59 1.57
#